data_AF-A0A2P8GZ48-F1
#
_entry.id   AF-A0A2P8GZ48-F1
#
_cell.length_a   1.000
_cell.length_b   1.000
_cell.length_c   1.000
_cell.angle_alpha   90.00
_cell.angle_beta   90.00
_cell.angle_gamma   90.00
#
_symmetry.space_group_name_H-M   'P 1'
#
loop_
_entity.id
_entity.type
_entity.pdbx_description
1 polymer ?
#
loop_
_entity_poly.entity_id
_entity_poly.type
_entity_poly.pdbx_seq_one_letter_code
_entity_poly.pdbx_strand_id
1 'polypeptide(L)'
;MQLKIPSWLTGSTASSVANYIDDREVTARFIASPLAWRVRSVEEVVIDSATSCSRKRSLQVAPLRDFLQAPVGATHALVALNVAAMPRGPLLDFDVSGPDGDGWLLPRSEIASRQTLYLVNLADEAGVQVSKQARMVLERILGFVGEWFSTHKRGTVDEFVNAGLGRTLSEETRLRWDATEGKCREILRRRLDKFQRYSAAESPQLVMPGLLIDGDIADEQEATRSLAEYQSLLQRMDSLSDPDNPNVADDFLISLADYANYYDLIVALKVPLDEPFLVKITERRDIGRGIGIGPGTQELVVADARTNHVTFKVEDPNVRISSFSAYSSSNDDFAYGLFQSRQDAQNRAFYAHNPDRDYRIVLRFRLALLRRLQLVPYSVAALLGLLTLALWLDTPETLEGFALVVGPSALAASVLLAREPSTLGSRLRTASTTVVTLSLLALLGSATYLYGFGLFVSSTK
;
A
#
# COMPACT_ATOMS: atom_id res chain seq x y z
N MET A 1 -8.10 -3.29 29.74
CA MET A 1 -8.21 -1.83 29.93
C MET A 1 -9.62 -1.44 29.50
N GLN A 2 -10.53 -1.15 30.43
CA GLN A 2 -11.92 -0.75 30.09
C GLN A 2 -11.88 0.66 29.51
N LEU A 3 -12.31 0.82 28.25
CA LEU A 3 -12.48 2.13 27.63
C LEU A 3 -13.64 2.86 28.32
N LYS A 4 -13.34 3.93 29.05
CA LYS A 4 -14.34 4.82 29.67
C LYS A 4 -14.96 5.69 28.57
N ILE A 5 -16.21 5.40 28.22
CA ILE A 5 -16.99 6.18 27.25
C ILE A 5 -17.35 7.55 27.87
N PRO A 6 -17.18 8.69 27.15
CA PRO A 6 -17.59 10.01 27.62
C PRO A 6 -19.10 10.11 27.87
N SER A 7 -19.49 10.74 28.99
CA SER A 7 -20.87 10.82 29.50
C SER A 7 -21.86 11.65 28.68
N TRP A 8 -21.45 12.23 27.54
CA TRP A 8 -22.32 13.00 26.64
C TRP A 8 -22.85 12.17 25.46
N LEU A 9 -22.46 10.89 25.35
CA LEU A 9 -23.06 9.92 24.42
C LEU A 9 -24.46 9.42 24.87
N THR A 10 -24.95 9.86 26.04
CA THR A 10 -26.17 9.35 26.69
C THR A 10 -27.35 10.34 26.78
N GLY A 11 -27.36 11.46 26.04
CA GLY A 11 -28.56 12.32 25.94
C GLY A 11 -28.63 13.09 24.62
N SER A 12 -29.77 13.38 23.99
CA SER A 12 -31.18 13.16 24.36
C SER A 12 -32.08 13.16 23.11
N THR A 13 -32.51 11.96 22.74
CA THR A 13 -33.80 11.50 22.14
C THR A 13 -33.63 9.99 22.20
N ALA A 14 -34.58 9.22 22.72
CA ALA A 14 -34.36 7.83 23.15
C ALA A 14 -34.03 6.85 21.99
N SER A 15 -32.88 7.01 21.35
CA SER A 15 -32.26 5.99 20.52
C SER A 15 -31.70 4.94 21.47
N SER A 16 -32.39 3.81 21.61
CA SER A 16 -31.79 2.64 22.23
C SER A 16 -30.60 2.21 21.35
N VAL A 17 -29.40 2.28 21.91
CA VAL A 17 -28.14 1.89 21.26
C VAL A 17 -27.72 0.54 21.83
N ALA A 18 -27.64 -0.48 20.98
CA ALA A 18 -27.05 -1.77 21.35
C ALA A 18 -25.53 -1.66 21.29
N ASN A 19 -24.82 -2.11 22.32
CA ASN A 19 -23.36 -2.01 22.38
C ASN A 19 -22.71 -3.36 22.04
N TYR A 20 -21.98 -3.41 20.93
CA TYR A 20 -21.21 -4.56 20.45
C TYR A 20 -19.72 -4.24 20.24
N ILE A 21 -19.23 -3.09 20.70
CA ILE A 21 -17.85 -2.65 20.42
C ILE A 21 -16.80 -3.61 21.00
N ASP A 22 -17.08 -4.12 22.19
CA ASP A 22 -16.22 -5.05 22.93
C ASP A 22 -16.53 -6.52 22.59
N ASP A 23 -17.55 -6.77 21.77
CA ASP A 23 -17.90 -8.10 21.29
C ASP A 23 -17.01 -8.48 20.10
N ARG A 24 -15.96 -9.26 20.41
CA ARG A 24 -14.99 -9.72 19.42
C ARG A 24 -15.61 -10.75 18.46
N GLU A 25 -16.61 -11.52 18.89
CA GLU A 25 -17.31 -12.49 18.02
C GLU A 25 -18.12 -11.78 16.95
N VAL A 26 -18.77 -10.66 17.30
CA VAL A 26 -19.42 -9.78 16.31
C VAL A 26 -18.42 -9.31 15.26
N THR A 27 -17.22 -8.90 15.68
CA THR A 27 -16.21 -8.45 14.72
C THR A 27 -15.64 -9.59 13.87
N ALA A 28 -15.41 -10.77 14.46
CA ALA A 28 -14.98 -11.95 13.73
C ALA A 28 -16.00 -12.36 12.66
N ARG A 29 -17.31 -12.27 12.96
CA ARG A 29 -18.38 -12.48 11.97
C ARG A 29 -18.35 -11.47 10.83
N PHE A 30 -18.09 -10.19 11.13
CA PHE A 30 -17.93 -9.17 10.08
C PHE A 30 -16.76 -9.49 9.14
N ILE A 31 -15.65 -9.98 9.69
CA ILE A 31 -14.46 -10.41 8.91
C ILE A 31 -14.76 -11.66 8.09
N ALA A 32 -15.44 -12.65 8.65
CA ALA A 32 -15.74 -13.92 7.99
C ALA A 32 -16.75 -13.81 6.83
N SER A 33 -17.62 -12.79 6.85
CA SER A 33 -18.70 -12.65 5.86
C SER A 33 -18.80 -11.23 5.31
N PRO A 34 -17.74 -10.68 4.67
CA PRO A 34 -17.71 -9.29 4.24
C PRO A 34 -18.83 -8.97 3.25
N LEU A 35 -19.14 -9.91 2.33
CA LEU A 35 -20.17 -9.73 1.31
C LEU A 35 -21.61 -9.79 1.85
N ALA A 36 -21.81 -10.33 3.06
CA ALA A 36 -23.14 -10.38 3.67
C ALA A 36 -23.66 -8.98 3.98
N TRP A 37 -22.77 -8.06 4.38
CA TRP A 37 -23.12 -6.73 4.86
C TRP A 37 -22.51 -5.58 4.04
N ARG A 38 -21.40 -5.80 3.32
CA ARG A 38 -20.77 -4.79 2.43
C ARG A 38 -21.39 -4.83 1.03
N VAL A 39 -22.28 -3.89 0.75
CA VAL A 39 -22.98 -3.82 -0.54
C VAL A 39 -22.08 -3.26 -1.63
N ARG A 40 -21.38 -2.16 -1.33
CA ARG A 40 -20.60 -1.44 -2.35
C ARG A 40 -19.39 -0.79 -1.74
N SER A 41 -18.29 -0.83 -2.45
CA SER A 41 -17.11 -0.04 -2.16
C SER A 41 -16.83 0.92 -3.31
N VAL A 42 -16.64 2.20 -2.99
CA VAL A 42 -16.21 3.22 -3.95
C VAL A 42 -14.86 3.73 -3.52
N GLU A 43 -13.87 3.58 -4.39
CA GLU A 43 -12.49 3.94 -4.13
C GLU A 43 -12.00 4.96 -5.15
N GLU A 44 -11.37 6.02 -4.66
CA GLU A 44 -10.79 7.07 -5.46
C GLU A 44 -9.30 7.20 -5.10
N VAL A 45 -8.45 7.02 -6.10
CA VAL A 45 -6.99 7.21 -6.01
C VAL A 45 -6.66 8.49 -6.76
N VAL A 46 -6.15 9.49 -6.05
CA VAL A 46 -5.78 10.80 -6.61
C VAL A 46 -4.28 10.99 -6.53
N ILE A 47 -3.62 11.02 -7.67
CA ILE A 47 -2.20 11.37 -7.77
C ILE A 47 -2.06 12.89 -7.74
N ASP A 48 -1.60 13.39 -6.60
CA ASP A 48 -1.40 14.81 -6.30
C ASP A 48 0.09 15.18 -6.14
N SER A 49 0.96 14.19 -5.91
CA SER A 49 2.40 14.39 -5.75
C SER A 49 3.24 13.40 -6.55
N ALA A 50 4.56 13.66 -6.61
CA ALA A 50 5.52 12.81 -7.30
C ALA A 50 5.78 11.46 -6.60
N THR A 51 5.44 11.34 -5.32
CA THR A 51 5.86 10.22 -4.46
C THR A 51 4.73 9.60 -3.66
N SER A 52 3.60 10.29 -3.55
CA SER A 52 2.43 9.87 -2.80
C SER A 52 1.13 10.21 -3.54
N CYS A 53 0.04 9.62 -3.09
CA CYS A 53 -1.30 9.87 -3.57
C CYS A 53 -2.28 9.90 -2.40
N SER A 54 -3.38 10.64 -2.55
CA SER A 54 -4.53 10.54 -1.66
C SER A 54 -5.42 9.37 -2.10
N ARG A 55 -5.84 8.56 -1.14
CA ARG A 55 -6.81 7.48 -1.33
C ARG A 55 -8.03 7.77 -0.49
N LYS A 56 -9.19 7.83 -1.14
CA LYS A 56 -10.50 7.99 -0.50
C LYS A 56 -11.31 6.76 -0.77
N ARG A 57 -11.93 6.20 0.26
CA ARG A 57 -12.77 5.01 0.18
C ARG A 57 -14.10 5.28 0.86
N SER A 58 -15.19 4.91 0.23
CA SER A 58 -16.54 4.97 0.77
C SER A 58 -17.14 3.57 0.73
N LEU A 59 -17.41 3.01 1.91
CA LEU A 59 -18.01 1.70 2.09
C LEU A 59 -19.50 1.87 2.35
N GLN A 60 -20.34 1.30 1.49
CA GLN A 60 -21.78 1.22 1.67
C GLN A 60 -22.17 -0.09 2.34
N VAL A 61 -22.83 0.06 3.48
CA VAL A 61 -23.22 -1.03 4.37
C VAL A 61 -24.73 -1.23 4.29
N ALA A 62 -25.16 -2.49 4.21
CA ALA A 62 -26.56 -2.87 4.31
C ALA A 62 -27.08 -2.63 5.74
N PRO A 63 -28.41 -2.56 5.95
CA PRO A 63 -28.99 -2.62 7.29
C PRO A 63 -28.43 -3.80 8.09
N LEU A 64 -28.07 -3.56 9.35
CA LEU A 64 -27.33 -4.50 10.18
C LEU A 64 -28.18 -5.23 11.22
N ARG A 65 -29.47 -4.91 11.37
CA ARG A 65 -30.34 -5.55 12.38
C ARG A 65 -30.25 -7.08 12.34
N ASP A 66 -30.48 -7.66 11.16
CA ASP A 66 -30.53 -9.11 11.00
C ASP A 66 -29.15 -9.75 11.19
N PHE A 67 -28.11 -9.09 10.67
CA PHE A 67 -26.73 -9.55 10.80
C PHE A 67 -26.26 -9.58 12.26
N LEU A 68 -26.58 -8.52 13.02
CA LEU A 68 -26.22 -8.40 14.43
C LEU A 68 -27.16 -9.15 15.37
N GLN A 69 -28.34 -9.56 14.89
CA GLN A 69 -29.44 -10.05 15.71
C GLN A 69 -29.80 -9.04 16.81
N ALA A 70 -29.92 -7.77 16.41
CA ALA A 70 -30.05 -6.66 17.35
C ALA A 70 -31.36 -6.73 18.15
N PRO A 71 -31.36 -6.38 19.45
CA PRO A 71 -32.54 -6.47 20.29
C PRO A 71 -33.68 -5.59 19.76
N VAL A 72 -34.90 -6.05 19.98
CA VAL A 72 -36.11 -5.31 19.61
C VAL A 72 -36.12 -3.95 20.30
N GLY A 73 -36.35 -2.89 19.52
CA GLY A 73 -36.38 -1.51 20.01
C GLY A 73 -35.03 -0.78 19.97
N ALA A 74 -33.90 -1.47 19.77
CA ALA A 74 -32.64 -0.79 19.44
C ALA A 74 -32.75 -0.16 18.05
N THR A 75 -32.36 1.10 17.92
CA THR A 75 -32.37 1.84 16.64
C THR A 75 -30.97 1.95 16.05
N HIS A 76 -29.96 1.91 16.92
CA HIS A 76 -28.55 2.02 16.54
C HIS A 76 -27.74 0.94 17.23
N ALA A 77 -26.54 0.69 16.70
CA ALA A 77 -25.54 -0.13 17.34
C ALA A 77 -24.19 0.61 17.40
N LEU A 78 -23.44 0.38 18.48
CA LEU A 78 -22.02 0.72 18.54
C LEU A 78 -21.24 -0.56 18.19
N VAL A 79 -20.53 -0.56 17.06
CA VAL A 79 -19.85 -1.75 16.53
C VAL A 79 -18.39 -1.46 16.22
N ALA A 80 -17.56 -2.50 16.29
CA ALA A 80 -16.22 -2.51 15.73
C ALA A 80 -16.27 -3.17 14.35
N LEU A 81 -16.11 -2.37 13.29
CA LEU A 81 -16.31 -2.80 11.91
C LEU A 81 -14.96 -2.84 11.18
N ASN A 82 -14.61 -3.95 10.52
CA ASN A 82 -13.49 -3.93 9.58
C ASN A 82 -13.90 -3.15 8.33
N VAL A 83 -13.17 -2.12 7.94
CA VAL A 83 -13.63 -1.18 6.88
C VAL A 83 -12.75 -1.19 5.63
N ALA A 84 -11.50 -1.65 5.74
CA ALA A 84 -10.59 -1.86 4.61
C ALA A 84 -9.42 -2.77 5.02
N ALA A 85 -8.84 -3.49 4.06
CA ALA A 85 -7.52 -4.07 4.24
C ALA A 85 -6.43 -3.03 3.92
N MET A 86 -5.47 -2.86 4.83
CA MET A 86 -4.40 -1.87 4.75
C MET A 86 -3.03 -2.55 4.84
N PRO A 87 -2.00 -2.08 4.11
CA PRO A 87 -0.65 -2.58 4.27
C PRO A 87 -0.14 -2.29 5.69
N ARG A 88 0.71 -3.16 6.22
CA ARG A 88 1.39 -2.90 7.49
C ARG A 88 2.31 -1.69 7.36
N GLY A 89 2.21 -0.76 8.29
CA GLY A 89 3.00 0.47 8.31
C GLY A 89 2.25 1.66 8.92
N PRO A 90 2.87 2.84 8.94
CA PRO A 90 2.25 4.04 9.44
C PRO A 90 1.08 4.47 8.56
N LEU A 91 -0.02 4.88 9.19
CA LEU A 91 -1.14 5.54 8.52
C LEU A 91 -0.86 7.04 8.45
N LEU A 92 -0.76 7.59 7.23
CA LEU A 92 -0.48 9.01 7.00
C LEU A 92 -1.76 9.73 6.54
N ASP A 93 -1.98 10.94 7.06
CA ASP A 93 -3.16 11.75 6.78
C ASP A 93 -4.46 10.95 6.83
N PHE A 94 -4.55 10.06 7.83
CA PHE A 94 -5.64 9.11 7.98
C PHE A 94 -6.82 9.75 8.71
N ASP A 95 -8.00 9.58 8.12
CA ASP A 95 -9.27 10.00 8.68
C ASP A 95 -10.37 8.97 8.39
N VAL A 96 -11.30 8.81 9.32
CA VAL A 96 -12.45 7.92 9.17
C VAL A 96 -13.71 8.52 9.79
N SER A 97 -14.80 8.51 9.02
CA SER A 97 -16.11 8.97 9.45
C SER A 97 -17.18 7.93 9.17
N GLY A 98 -18.09 7.76 10.13
CA GLY A 98 -19.31 6.96 10.02
C GLY A 98 -20.54 7.81 9.67
N PRO A 99 -21.74 7.23 9.76
CA PRO A 99 -22.99 7.93 9.47
C PRO A 99 -23.34 9.02 10.48
N ASP A 100 -23.03 8.78 11.77
CA ASP A 100 -23.41 9.65 12.89
C ASP A 100 -22.24 10.53 13.39
N GLY A 101 -21.13 10.61 12.65
CA GLY A 101 -19.94 11.38 13.03
C GLY A 101 -18.64 10.60 12.89
N ASP A 102 -17.68 10.89 13.76
CA ASP A 102 -16.32 10.34 13.68
C ASP A 102 -16.29 8.84 13.99
N GLY A 103 -15.39 8.13 13.31
CA GLY A 103 -15.03 6.76 13.66
C GLY A 103 -13.73 6.72 14.45
N TRP A 104 -13.60 5.77 15.39
CA TRP A 104 -12.38 5.61 16.19
C TRP A 104 -11.63 4.36 15.76
N LEU A 105 -10.42 4.54 15.24
CA LEU A 105 -9.54 3.43 14.92
C LEU A 105 -9.19 2.65 16.19
N LEU A 106 -9.40 1.32 16.17
CA LEU A 106 -8.99 0.47 17.27
C LEU A 106 -7.46 0.35 17.37
N PRO A 107 -6.90 0.25 18.58
CA PRO A 107 -5.48 -0.03 18.76
C PRO A 107 -5.05 -1.31 18.05
N ARG A 108 -3.82 -1.35 17.54
CA ARG A 108 -3.33 -2.48 16.74
C ARG A 108 -3.39 -3.82 17.48
N SER A 109 -3.13 -3.83 18.78
CA SER A 109 -3.28 -5.02 19.63
C SER A 109 -4.72 -5.54 19.66
N GLU A 110 -5.69 -4.64 19.77
CA GLU A 110 -7.13 -4.97 19.85
C GLU A 110 -7.68 -5.43 18.48
N ILE A 111 -7.10 -4.93 17.38
CA ILE A 111 -7.32 -5.47 16.03
C ILE A 111 -6.75 -6.89 15.95
N ALA A 112 -5.50 -7.09 16.39
CA ALA A 112 -4.83 -8.38 16.34
C ALA A 112 -5.63 -9.45 17.12
N SER A 113 -6.12 -9.14 18.33
CA SER A 113 -6.96 -10.08 19.10
C SER A 113 -8.22 -10.51 18.35
N ARG A 114 -8.86 -9.61 17.59
CA ARG A 114 -10.07 -9.91 16.79
C ARG A 114 -9.75 -10.75 15.56
N GLN A 115 -8.66 -10.42 14.86
CA GLN A 115 -8.18 -11.21 13.73
C GLN A 115 -7.75 -12.61 14.17
N THR A 116 -7.13 -12.74 15.35
CA THR A 116 -6.82 -14.05 15.97
C THR A 116 -8.07 -14.84 16.25
N LEU A 117 -9.12 -14.21 16.80
CA LEU A 117 -10.38 -14.90 17.05
C LEU A 117 -11.01 -15.42 15.75
N TYR A 118 -11.01 -14.61 14.69
CA TYR A 118 -11.44 -15.05 13.36
C TYR A 118 -10.66 -16.29 12.88
N LEU A 119 -9.33 -16.27 12.97
CA LEU A 119 -8.51 -17.42 12.57
C LEU A 119 -8.73 -18.65 13.47
N VAL A 120 -8.96 -18.47 14.76
CA VAL A 120 -9.30 -19.57 15.67
C VAL A 120 -10.63 -20.19 15.29
N ASN A 121 -11.64 -19.38 14.94
CA ASN A 121 -12.94 -19.88 14.50
C ASN A 121 -12.81 -20.70 13.20
N LEU A 122 -12.00 -20.26 12.23
CA LEU A 122 -11.70 -21.05 11.03
C LEU A 122 -11.01 -22.39 11.35
N ALA A 123 -10.05 -22.38 12.28
CA ALA A 123 -9.38 -23.61 12.69
C ALA A 123 -10.34 -24.58 13.38
N ASP A 124 -11.22 -24.08 14.26
CA ASP A 124 -12.24 -24.88 14.95
C ASP A 124 -13.27 -25.45 13.95
N GLU A 125 -13.70 -24.68 12.95
CA GLU A 125 -14.57 -25.14 11.85
C GLU A 125 -13.90 -26.23 10.99
N ALA A 126 -12.58 -26.17 10.82
CA ALA A 126 -11.78 -27.22 10.19
C ALA A 126 -11.51 -28.43 11.11
N GLY A 127 -12.00 -28.40 12.37
CA GLY A 127 -11.80 -29.47 13.35
C GLY A 127 -10.44 -29.45 14.04
N VAL A 128 -9.70 -28.34 13.97
CA VAL A 128 -8.35 -28.18 14.54
C VAL A 128 -8.41 -27.24 15.75
N GLN A 129 -8.22 -27.80 16.94
CA GLN A 129 -8.11 -27.00 18.16
C GLN A 129 -6.80 -26.23 18.22
N VAL A 130 -6.89 -24.91 18.44
CA VAL A 130 -5.74 -24.02 18.61
C VAL A 130 -5.29 -24.02 20.07
N SER A 131 -4.03 -24.43 20.33
CA SER A 131 -3.46 -24.39 21.67
C SER A 131 -3.28 -22.96 22.18
N LYS A 132 -3.25 -22.76 23.50
CA LYS A 132 -3.07 -21.44 24.12
C LYS A 132 -1.79 -20.76 23.63
N GLN A 133 -0.71 -21.54 23.51
CA GLN A 133 0.59 -21.09 23.03
C GLN A 133 0.53 -20.66 21.57
N ALA A 134 -0.07 -21.48 20.69
CA ALA A 134 -0.23 -21.13 19.28
C ALA A 134 -1.09 -19.86 19.11
N ARG A 135 -2.17 -19.73 19.88
CA ARG A 135 -3.04 -18.54 19.88
C ARG A 135 -2.28 -17.26 20.27
N MET A 136 -1.47 -17.33 21.33
CA MET A 136 -0.66 -16.21 21.80
C MET A 136 0.38 -15.77 20.76
N VAL A 137 1.08 -16.74 20.15
CA VAL A 137 2.03 -16.47 19.04
C VAL A 137 1.30 -15.83 17.87
N LEU A 138 0.15 -16.39 17.47
CA LEU A 138 -0.68 -15.88 16.38
C LEU A 138 -1.11 -14.43 16.63
N GLU A 139 -1.60 -14.11 17.82
CA GLU A 139 -1.99 -12.75 18.19
C GLU A 139 -0.84 -11.75 18.09
N ARG A 140 0.35 -12.12 18.56
CA ARG A 140 1.52 -11.25 18.41
C ARG A 140 1.98 -11.11 16.96
N ILE A 141 1.88 -12.16 16.15
CA ILE A 141 2.17 -12.12 14.71
C ILE A 141 1.24 -11.12 14.02
N LEU A 142 -0.05 -11.16 14.33
CA LEU A 142 -1.03 -10.24 13.78
C LEU A 142 -0.79 -8.81 14.27
N GLY A 143 -0.33 -8.61 15.52
CA GLY A 143 0.01 -7.30 16.06
C GLY A 143 1.34 -6.68 15.57
N PHE A 144 2.22 -7.46 14.93
CA PHE A 144 3.56 -7.03 14.58
C PHE A 144 3.59 -5.89 13.53
N VAL A 145 4.35 -4.82 13.76
CA VAL A 145 4.43 -3.66 12.84
C VAL A 145 5.73 -3.63 12.03
N GLY A 146 6.79 -4.26 12.54
CA GLY A 146 8.07 -4.39 11.83
C GLY A 146 8.82 -3.06 11.61
N GLU A 147 8.59 -2.05 12.46
CA GLU A 147 9.23 -0.74 12.40
C GLU A 147 10.77 -0.82 12.33
N TRP A 148 11.37 -1.80 13.03
CA TRP A 148 12.82 -2.02 13.00
C TRP A 148 13.37 -2.27 11.59
N PHE A 149 12.64 -3.01 10.74
CA PHE A 149 13.06 -3.29 9.36
C PHE A 149 12.88 -2.08 8.43
N SER A 150 12.05 -1.11 8.82
CA SER A 150 11.91 0.16 8.10
C SER A 150 13.17 1.02 8.25
N THR A 151 13.80 1.00 9.43
CA THR A 151 15.04 1.72 9.75
C THR A 151 16.28 0.93 9.35
N HIS A 152 16.28 -0.40 9.54
CA HIS A 152 17.40 -1.30 9.22
C HIS A 152 17.15 -2.05 7.92
N LYS A 153 17.29 -1.34 6.78
CA LYS A 153 16.92 -1.86 5.45
C LYS A 153 17.67 -3.14 5.00
N ARG A 154 18.77 -3.50 5.66
CA ARG A 154 19.56 -4.71 5.41
C ARG A 154 19.60 -5.65 6.62
N GLY A 155 18.81 -5.35 7.65
CA GLY A 155 18.81 -6.12 8.89
C GLY A 155 18.26 -7.52 8.70
N THR A 156 18.85 -8.49 9.37
CA THR A 156 18.40 -9.89 9.35
C THR A 156 17.42 -10.19 10.48
N VAL A 157 16.69 -11.32 10.39
CA VAL A 157 15.83 -11.82 11.47
C VAL A 157 16.66 -12.06 12.74
N ASP A 158 17.84 -12.67 12.61
CA ASP A 158 18.77 -12.91 13.72
C ASP A 158 19.21 -11.62 14.40
N GLU A 159 19.59 -10.61 13.62
CA GLU A 159 19.95 -9.29 14.15
C GLU A 159 18.81 -8.65 14.91
N PHE A 160 17.58 -8.72 14.38
CA PHE A 160 16.39 -8.21 15.05
C PHE A 160 16.15 -8.92 16.39
N VAL A 161 16.17 -10.25 16.39
CA VAL A 161 15.89 -11.06 17.60
C VAL A 161 16.94 -10.81 18.67
N ASN A 162 18.23 -10.85 18.31
CA ASN A 162 19.31 -10.60 19.26
C ASN A 162 19.29 -9.16 19.81
N ALA A 163 18.98 -8.17 18.96
CA ALA A 163 18.83 -6.79 19.39
C ALA A 163 17.64 -6.62 20.35
N GLY A 164 16.51 -7.28 20.06
CA GLY A 164 15.33 -7.26 20.92
C GLY A 164 15.58 -7.93 22.28
N LEU A 165 16.29 -9.05 22.31
CA LEU A 165 16.61 -9.76 23.56
C LEU A 165 17.76 -9.14 24.36
N GLY A 166 18.56 -8.26 23.75
CA GLY A 166 19.77 -7.71 24.35
C GLY A 166 20.90 -8.74 24.56
N ARG A 167 20.79 -9.91 23.95
CA ARG A 167 21.74 -11.03 24.05
C ARG A 167 21.64 -11.94 22.84
N THR A 168 22.69 -12.72 22.60
CA THR A 168 22.68 -13.76 21.56
C THR A 168 21.98 -15.02 22.05
N LEU A 169 21.14 -15.60 21.20
CA LEU A 169 20.58 -16.94 21.42
C LEU A 169 21.68 -18.01 21.41
N SER A 170 21.43 -19.12 22.12
CA SER A 170 22.27 -20.31 21.98
C SER A 170 22.19 -20.85 20.54
N GLU A 171 23.28 -21.47 20.07
CA GLU A 171 23.30 -22.03 18.70
C GLU A 171 22.22 -23.10 18.51
N GLU A 172 21.96 -23.91 19.54
CA GLU A 172 20.91 -24.93 19.52
C GLU A 172 19.51 -24.30 19.41
N THR A 173 19.21 -23.27 20.22
CA THR A 173 17.93 -22.54 20.16
C THR A 173 17.73 -21.95 18.77
N ARG A 174 18.75 -21.29 18.24
CA ARG A 174 18.72 -20.65 16.91
C ARG A 174 18.43 -21.67 15.81
N LEU A 175 19.15 -22.79 15.76
CA LEU A 175 18.94 -23.82 14.75
C LEU A 175 17.51 -24.41 14.80
N ARG A 176 16.93 -24.55 15.99
CA ARG A 176 15.53 -25.00 16.14
C ARG A 176 14.55 -23.96 15.61
N TRP A 177 14.77 -22.68 15.91
CA TRP A 177 13.89 -21.59 15.46
C TRP A 177 13.96 -21.42 13.94
N ASP A 178 15.16 -21.52 13.35
CA ASP A 178 15.36 -21.49 11.89
C ASP A 178 14.67 -22.67 11.19
N ALA A 179 14.72 -23.87 11.80
CA ALA A 179 14.00 -25.03 11.27
C ALA A 179 12.48 -24.82 11.28
N THR A 180 11.94 -24.22 12.36
CA THR A 180 10.52 -23.85 12.44
C THR A 180 10.14 -22.81 11.40
N GLU A 181 10.94 -21.76 11.22
CA GLU A 181 10.74 -20.77 10.15
C GLU A 181 10.72 -21.44 8.77
N GLY A 182 11.67 -22.32 8.49
CA GLY A 182 11.73 -23.04 7.22
C GLY A 182 10.43 -23.78 6.90
N LYS A 183 9.83 -24.44 7.91
CA LYS A 183 8.57 -25.16 7.79
C LYS A 183 7.36 -24.24 7.64
N CYS A 184 7.29 -23.16 8.41
CA CYS A 184 6.20 -22.18 8.30
C CYS A 184 6.23 -21.48 6.92
N ARG A 185 7.43 -21.14 6.44
CA ARG A 185 7.66 -20.54 5.12
C ARG A 185 7.25 -21.48 3.98
N GLU A 186 7.58 -22.77 4.06
CA GLU A 186 7.18 -23.78 3.06
C GLU A 186 5.65 -23.78 2.84
N ILE A 187 4.88 -23.65 3.92
CA ILE A 187 3.41 -23.66 3.91
C ILE A 187 2.83 -22.33 3.42
N LEU A 188 3.34 -21.20 3.92
CA LEU A 188 2.72 -19.88 3.72
C LEU A 188 3.23 -19.15 2.48
N ARG A 189 4.47 -19.37 2.04
CA ARG A 189 5.08 -18.62 0.92
C ARG A 189 4.25 -18.70 -0.36
N ARG A 190 3.69 -19.88 -0.64
CA ARG A 190 2.87 -20.14 -1.84
C ARG A 190 1.53 -19.41 -1.84
N ARG A 191 1.09 -18.90 -0.68
CA ARG A 191 -0.17 -18.19 -0.47
C ARG A 191 0.01 -16.68 -0.32
N LEU A 192 1.25 -16.20 -0.33
CA LEU A 192 1.55 -14.77 -0.28
C LEU A 192 1.51 -14.17 -1.67
N ASP A 193 0.68 -13.13 -1.86
CA ASP A 193 0.68 -12.32 -3.08
C ASP A 193 2.07 -11.75 -3.37
N LYS A 194 2.75 -11.24 -2.34
CA LYS A 194 4.07 -10.62 -2.48
C LYS A 194 4.88 -10.73 -1.20
N PHE A 195 6.15 -11.10 -1.33
CA PHE A 195 7.07 -11.06 -0.20
C PHE A 195 7.78 -9.70 -0.08
N GLN A 196 7.67 -9.06 1.09
CA GLN A 196 8.29 -7.77 1.38
C GLN A 196 9.50 -7.88 2.33
N ARG A 197 10.37 -8.88 2.09
CA ARG A 197 11.64 -9.17 2.80
C ARG A 197 11.54 -9.93 4.11
N TYR A 198 10.51 -9.67 4.91
CA TYR A 198 10.22 -10.42 6.14
C TYR A 198 8.72 -10.69 6.21
N SER A 199 8.34 -11.69 7.02
CA SER A 199 6.95 -12.01 7.32
C SER A 199 6.91 -12.58 8.73
N ALA A 200 6.18 -11.95 9.64
CA ALA A 200 6.02 -12.48 11.00
C ALA A 200 5.27 -13.83 11.01
N ALA A 201 4.44 -14.09 10.01
CA ALA A 201 3.72 -15.36 9.88
C ALA A 201 4.65 -16.50 9.42
N GLU A 202 5.61 -16.22 8.54
CA GLU A 202 6.60 -17.20 8.08
C GLU A 202 7.77 -17.34 9.06
N SER A 203 8.14 -16.26 9.72
CA SER A 203 9.26 -16.15 10.67
C SER A 203 8.71 -15.80 12.07
N PRO A 204 7.99 -16.73 12.74
CA PRO A 204 7.32 -16.47 14.02
C PRO A 204 8.29 -16.10 15.16
N GLN A 205 9.60 -16.34 15.02
CA GLN A 205 10.60 -15.88 15.96
C GLN A 205 10.66 -14.34 16.09
N LEU A 206 10.18 -13.60 15.08
CA LEU A 206 10.11 -12.13 15.10
C LEU A 206 9.26 -11.56 16.24
N VAL A 207 8.37 -12.37 16.83
CA VAL A 207 7.52 -11.90 17.94
C VAL A 207 8.02 -12.36 19.31
N MET A 208 9.02 -13.24 19.37
CA MET A 208 9.52 -13.82 20.61
C MET A 208 10.17 -12.80 21.55
N PRO A 209 10.96 -11.81 21.09
CA PRO A 209 11.51 -10.79 21.98
C PRO A 209 10.43 -10.06 22.77
N GLY A 210 9.33 -9.67 22.11
CA GLY A 210 8.21 -9.00 22.77
C GLY A 210 7.52 -9.90 23.80
N LEU A 211 7.29 -11.16 23.47
CA LEU A 211 6.66 -12.13 24.39
C LEU A 211 7.51 -12.40 25.64
N LEU A 212 8.83 -12.46 25.49
CA LEU A 212 9.77 -12.67 26.60
C LEU A 212 9.90 -11.42 27.49
N ILE A 213 9.95 -10.23 26.89
CA ILE A 213 10.07 -8.97 27.63
C ILE A 213 8.78 -8.65 28.41
N ASP A 214 7.62 -8.88 27.80
CA ASP A 214 6.32 -8.62 28.43
C ASP A 214 5.98 -9.67 29.52
N GLY A 215 6.76 -10.76 29.61
CA GLY A 215 6.56 -11.83 30.58
C GLY A 215 5.43 -12.80 30.22
N ASP A 216 4.93 -12.75 28.98
CA ASP A 216 3.94 -13.70 28.46
C ASP A 216 4.53 -15.12 28.29
N ILE A 217 5.84 -15.19 28.06
CA ILE A 217 6.66 -16.40 28.02
C ILE A 217 7.79 -16.27 29.04
N ALA A 218 8.00 -17.30 29.86
CA ALA A 218 8.99 -17.26 30.93
C ALA A 218 10.44 -17.35 30.44
N ASP A 219 10.71 -18.21 29.45
CA ASP A 219 12.08 -18.50 29.00
C ASP A 219 12.19 -18.99 27.54
N GLU A 220 13.42 -19.22 27.08
CA GLU A 220 13.70 -19.71 25.72
C GLU A 220 13.09 -21.10 25.44
N GLN A 221 12.96 -21.95 26.45
CA GLN A 221 12.44 -23.29 26.29
C GLN A 221 10.92 -23.24 26.02
N GLU A 222 10.21 -22.38 26.75
CA GLU A 222 8.79 -22.11 26.52
C GLU A 222 8.57 -21.36 25.19
N ALA A 223 9.46 -20.44 24.81
CA ALA A 223 9.43 -19.82 23.48
C ALA A 223 9.57 -20.86 22.36
N THR A 224 10.54 -21.77 22.48
CA THR A 224 10.76 -22.85 21.50
C THR A 224 9.55 -23.78 21.42
N ARG A 225 8.92 -24.12 22.56
CA ARG A 225 7.68 -24.91 22.58
C ARG A 225 6.52 -24.17 21.90
N SER A 226 6.38 -22.87 22.14
CA SER A 226 5.31 -22.06 21.55
C SER A 226 5.45 -21.92 20.03
N LEU A 227 6.68 -21.80 19.53
CA LEU A 227 6.98 -21.86 18.10
C LEU A 227 6.62 -23.22 17.49
N ALA A 228 6.94 -24.32 18.17
CA ALA A 228 6.59 -25.66 17.71
C ALA A 228 5.07 -25.91 17.67
N GLU A 229 4.33 -25.37 18.63
CA GLU A 229 2.85 -25.40 18.66
C GLU A 229 2.25 -24.63 17.48
N TYR A 230 2.76 -23.42 17.19
CA TYR A 230 2.36 -22.65 16.01
C TYR A 230 2.68 -23.39 14.70
N GLN A 231 3.88 -23.97 14.58
CA GLN A 231 4.25 -24.80 13.43
C GLN A 231 3.30 -25.99 13.26
N SER A 232 2.97 -26.68 14.34
CA SER A 232 2.07 -27.84 14.33
C SER A 232 0.65 -27.46 13.89
N LEU A 233 0.17 -26.27 14.28
CA LEU A 233 -1.08 -25.71 13.79
C LEU A 233 -1.03 -25.53 12.26
N LEU A 234 0.01 -24.88 11.72
CA LEU A 234 0.14 -24.68 10.28
C LEU A 234 0.21 -26.00 9.53
N GLN A 235 0.96 -26.97 10.02
CA GLN A 235 1.09 -28.29 9.39
C GLN A 235 -0.25 -29.05 9.36
N ARG A 236 -1.05 -28.97 10.43
CA ARG A 236 -2.39 -29.56 10.45
C ARG A 236 -3.31 -28.90 9.44
N MET A 237 -3.35 -27.58 9.42
CA MET A 237 -4.17 -26.84 8.45
C MET A 237 -3.74 -27.15 7.02
N ASP A 238 -2.44 -27.22 6.74
CA ASP A 238 -1.93 -27.55 5.42
C ASP A 238 -2.27 -28.99 5.00
N SER A 239 -2.26 -29.94 5.95
CA SER A 239 -2.67 -31.34 5.67
C SER A 239 -4.16 -31.50 5.37
N LEU A 240 -5.00 -30.56 5.82
CA LEU A 240 -6.44 -30.52 5.55
C LEU A 240 -6.78 -29.66 4.32
N SER A 241 -5.85 -28.82 3.87
CA SER A 241 -6.04 -27.95 2.71
C SER A 241 -6.14 -28.75 1.41
N ASP A 242 -7.04 -28.35 0.52
CA ASP A 242 -7.21 -28.95 -0.81
C ASP A 242 -7.10 -27.86 -1.88
N PRO A 243 -5.96 -27.77 -2.59
CA PRO A 243 -5.75 -26.77 -3.63
C PRO A 243 -6.77 -26.83 -4.77
N ASP A 244 -7.36 -28.00 -5.03
CA ASP A 244 -8.32 -28.20 -6.11
C ASP A 244 -9.75 -27.85 -5.67
N ASN A 245 -10.05 -27.93 -4.36
CA ASN A 245 -11.33 -27.56 -3.76
C ASN A 245 -11.11 -26.73 -2.48
N PRO A 246 -10.92 -25.40 -2.60
CA PRO A 246 -10.64 -24.53 -1.47
C PRO A 246 -11.65 -24.73 -0.34
N ASN A 247 -11.13 -24.96 0.86
CA ASN A 247 -11.92 -25.21 2.05
C ASN A 247 -11.55 -24.24 3.19
N VAL A 248 -12.17 -24.42 4.37
CA VAL A 248 -11.94 -23.56 5.54
C VAL A 248 -10.47 -23.55 5.99
N ALA A 249 -9.74 -24.65 5.79
CA ALA A 249 -8.31 -24.71 6.09
C ALA A 249 -7.47 -23.89 5.10
N ASP A 250 -7.85 -23.87 3.82
CA ASP A 250 -7.28 -22.94 2.84
C ASP A 250 -7.56 -21.48 3.23
N ASP A 251 -8.80 -21.15 3.62
CA ASP A 251 -9.17 -19.80 4.05
C ASP A 251 -8.35 -19.33 5.25
N PHE A 252 -8.06 -20.21 6.21
CA PHE A 252 -7.17 -19.92 7.33
C PHE A 252 -5.76 -19.55 6.86
N LEU A 253 -5.17 -20.39 6.00
CA LEU A 253 -3.79 -20.21 5.54
C LEU A 253 -3.64 -19.00 4.62
N ILE A 254 -4.63 -18.75 3.76
CA ILE A 254 -4.70 -17.57 2.88
C ILE A 254 -4.86 -16.31 3.73
N SER A 255 -5.80 -16.31 4.70
CA SER A 255 -6.01 -15.16 5.58
C SER A 255 -4.75 -14.83 6.40
N LEU A 256 -4.10 -15.85 6.97
CA LEU A 256 -2.86 -15.67 7.72
C LEU A 256 -1.71 -15.17 6.84
N ALA A 257 -1.60 -15.67 5.60
CA ALA A 257 -0.65 -15.17 4.63
C ALA A 257 -0.94 -13.71 4.26
N ASP A 258 -2.19 -13.34 3.95
CA ASP A 258 -2.56 -11.95 3.66
C ASP A 258 -2.21 -11.04 4.83
N TYR A 259 -2.51 -11.48 6.06
CA TYR A 259 -2.14 -10.74 7.25
C TYR A 259 -0.65 -10.59 7.47
N ALA A 260 0.23 -11.36 6.82
CA ALA A 260 1.67 -11.11 6.90
C ALA A 260 2.06 -9.72 6.36
N ASN A 261 1.37 -9.26 5.31
CA ASN A 261 1.63 -7.99 4.64
C ASN A 261 0.59 -6.91 4.96
N TYR A 262 -0.63 -7.34 5.28
CA TYR A 262 -1.79 -6.46 5.45
C TYR A 262 -2.44 -6.67 6.82
N TYR A 263 -3.43 -5.84 7.09
CA TYR A 263 -4.33 -6.01 8.22
C TYR A 263 -5.69 -5.39 7.94
N ASP A 264 -6.70 -5.86 8.66
CA ASP A 264 -8.01 -5.23 8.67
C ASP A 264 -7.96 -3.97 9.51
N LEU A 265 -8.21 -2.84 8.87
CA LEU A 265 -8.50 -1.60 9.56
C LEU A 265 -9.87 -1.73 10.24
N ILE A 266 -9.90 -1.81 11.57
CA ILE A 266 -11.13 -1.94 12.35
C ILE A 266 -11.43 -0.63 13.07
N VAL A 267 -12.63 -0.11 12.86
CA VAL A 267 -13.06 1.18 13.37
C VAL A 267 -14.32 1.00 14.21
N ALA A 268 -14.31 1.59 15.40
CA ALA A 268 -15.46 1.71 16.26
C ALA A 268 -16.34 2.87 15.80
N LEU A 269 -17.64 2.61 15.62
CA LEU A 269 -18.57 3.60 15.09
C LEU A 269 -20.01 3.29 15.53
N LYS A 270 -20.80 4.36 15.69
CA LYS A 270 -22.26 4.27 15.91
C LYS A 270 -22.95 4.22 14.54
N VAL A 271 -23.85 3.26 14.36
CA VAL A 271 -24.53 2.99 13.10
C VAL A 271 -26.03 2.79 13.26
N PRO A 272 -26.85 3.19 12.28
CA PRO A 272 -28.25 2.81 12.23
C PRO A 272 -28.38 1.30 11.95
N LEU A 273 -29.37 0.67 12.58
CA LEU A 273 -29.61 -0.77 12.41
C LEU A 273 -30.48 -1.09 11.19
N ASP A 274 -31.42 -0.20 10.85
CA ASP A 274 -32.49 -0.47 9.89
C ASP A 274 -32.28 0.19 8.52
N GLU A 275 -31.31 1.09 8.41
CA GLU A 275 -31.06 1.87 7.21
C GLU A 275 -29.66 1.61 6.66
N PRO A 276 -29.48 1.61 5.33
CA PRO A 276 -28.15 1.54 4.74
C PRO A 276 -27.35 2.81 5.08
N PHE A 277 -26.05 2.67 5.29
CA PHE A 277 -25.19 3.79 5.66
C PHE A 277 -23.84 3.74 4.96
N LEU A 278 -23.07 4.83 5.10
CA LEU A 278 -21.74 4.97 4.53
C LEU A 278 -20.68 5.10 5.63
N VAL A 279 -19.54 4.47 5.41
CA VAL A 279 -18.30 4.72 6.15
C VAL A 279 -17.27 5.27 5.17
N LYS A 280 -16.69 6.43 5.47
CA LYS A 280 -15.72 7.10 4.61
C LYS A 280 -14.34 7.05 5.25
N ILE A 281 -13.34 6.70 4.46
CA ILE A 281 -11.94 6.64 4.87
C ILE A 281 -11.15 7.52 3.92
N THR A 282 -10.22 8.30 4.45
CA THR A 282 -9.18 8.99 3.68
C THR A 282 -7.82 8.61 4.24
N GLU A 283 -6.85 8.39 3.37
CA GLU A 283 -5.45 8.18 3.74
C GLU A 283 -4.51 8.72 2.65
N ARG A 284 -3.26 8.94 3.01
CA ARG A 284 -2.18 9.20 2.05
C ARG A 284 -1.26 7.98 1.98
N ARG A 285 -1.00 7.53 0.75
CA ARG A 285 -0.12 6.39 0.47
C ARG A 285 1.03 6.78 -0.43
N ASP A 286 2.16 6.10 -0.26
CA ASP A 286 3.26 6.19 -1.19
C ASP A 286 2.92 5.53 -2.53
N ILE A 287 3.45 6.10 -3.61
CA ILE A 287 3.40 5.52 -4.95
C ILE A 287 4.56 4.53 -5.09
N GLY A 288 4.22 3.27 -5.36
CA GLY A 288 5.22 2.26 -5.70
C GLY A 288 5.99 2.69 -6.93
N ARG A 289 7.32 2.71 -6.83
CA ARG A 289 8.19 3.26 -7.88
C ARG A 289 8.61 2.16 -8.85
N GLY A 290 8.34 2.38 -10.14
CA GLY A 290 8.99 1.62 -11.21
C GLY A 290 10.39 2.15 -11.54
N ILE A 291 11.11 1.45 -12.40
CA ILE A 291 12.39 1.91 -12.95
C ILE A 291 12.13 3.10 -13.88
N GLY A 292 12.77 4.24 -13.62
CA GLY A 292 12.69 5.46 -14.45
C GLY A 292 11.73 6.54 -13.94
N ILE A 293 11.43 7.51 -14.81
CA ILE A 293 10.59 8.69 -14.50
C ILE A 293 9.18 8.48 -15.06
N GLY A 294 8.17 8.51 -14.18
CA GLY A 294 6.75 8.48 -14.54
C GLY A 294 6.01 7.16 -14.30
N PRO A 295 6.63 5.96 -14.30
CA PRO A 295 5.95 4.75 -13.86
C PRO A 295 5.61 4.77 -12.38
N GLY A 296 4.41 4.34 -12.04
CA GLY A 296 3.93 4.18 -10.68
C GLY A 296 3.07 2.94 -10.54
N THR A 297 2.99 2.42 -9.31
CA THR A 297 2.07 1.34 -8.96
C THR A 297 1.24 1.70 -7.75
N GLN A 298 -0.02 1.28 -7.75
CA GLN A 298 -0.92 1.37 -6.60
C GLN A 298 -1.69 0.08 -6.43
N GLU A 299 -1.83 -0.37 -5.20
CA GLU A 299 -2.44 -1.65 -4.88
C GLU A 299 -3.78 -1.44 -4.20
N LEU A 300 -4.79 -2.20 -4.63
CA LEU A 300 -6.18 -2.04 -4.23
C LEU A 300 -6.85 -3.39 -4.02
N VAL A 301 -7.89 -3.39 -3.18
CA VAL A 301 -8.73 -4.57 -2.93
C VAL A 301 -10.08 -4.36 -3.62
N VAL A 302 -10.47 -5.32 -4.46
CA VAL A 302 -11.62 -5.21 -5.38
C VAL A 302 -12.63 -6.35 -5.25
N ALA A 303 -12.45 -7.28 -4.31
CA ALA A 303 -13.44 -8.30 -3.98
C ALA A 303 -13.96 -8.26 -2.53
N ASP A 304 -13.79 -7.14 -1.83
CA ASP A 304 -14.19 -7.03 -0.42
C ASP A 304 -15.57 -6.39 -0.19
N ALA A 305 -16.33 -6.13 -1.26
CA ALA A 305 -17.74 -5.75 -1.24
C ALA A 305 -18.44 -6.42 -2.44
N ARG A 306 -19.79 -6.49 -2.45
CA ARG A 306 -20.51 -7.11 -3.58
C ARG A 306 -20.21 -6.42 -4.91
N THR A 307 -19.98 -5.11 -4.88
CA THR A 307 -19.52 -4.31 -6.02
C THR A 307 -18.42 -3.35 -5.61
N ASN A 308 -17.37 -3.24 -6.43
CA ASN A 308 -16.26 -2.32 -6.21
C ASN A 308 -16.16 -1.35 -7.39
N HIS A 309 -16.10 -0.06 -7.11
CA HIS A 309 -15.99 1.01 -8.10
C HIS A 309 -14.71 1.77 -7.82
N VAL A 310 -13.77 1.74 -8.77
CA VAL A 310 -12.48 2.40 -8.60
C VAL A 310 -12.35 3.51 -9.61
N THR A 311 -11.91 4.67 -9.13
CA THR A 311 -11.57 5.83 -9.96
C THR A 311 -10.13 6.24 -9.67
N PHE A 312 -9.31 6.32 -10.72
CA PHE A 312 -7.94 6.79 -10.66
C PHE A 312 -7.85 8.14 -11.38
N LYS A 313 -7.35 9.16 -10.68
CA LYS A 313 -7.26 10.54 -11.16
C LYS A 313 -5.87 11.12 -10.97
N VAL A 314 -5.49 12.05 -11.83
CA VAL A 314 -4.31 12.90 -11.68
C VAL A 314 -4.80 14.33 -11.47
N GLU A 315 -4.41 14.96 -10.37
CA GLU A 315 -4.87 16.31 -10.01
C GLU A 315 -4.13 17.40 -10.79
N ASP A 316 -2.86 17.17 -11.11
CA ASP A 316 -2.03 18.12 -11.84
C ASP A 316 -2.54 18.34 -13.28
N PRO A 317 -2.98 19.56 -13.65
CA PRO A 317 -3.54 19.86 -14.97
C PRO A 317 -2.52 19.72 -16.11
N ASN A 318 -1.22 19.72 -15.81
CA ASN A 318 -0.14 19.59 -16.79
C ASN A 318 0.28 18.15 -17.05
N VAL A 319 -0.29 17.19 -16.31
CA VAL A 319 0.07 15.77 -16.35
C VAL A 319 -1.08 14.95 -16.91
N ARG A 320 -0.74 13.92 -17.69
CA ARG A 320 -1.65 12.93 -18.26
C ARG A 320 -1.21 11.51 -17.92
N ILE A 321 -2.18 10.61 -17.96
CA ILE A 321 -2.00 9.16 -17.88
C ILE A 321 -1.63 8.66 -19.27
N SER A 322 -0.36 8.30 -19.48
CA SER A 322 0.14 7.78 -20.76
C SER A 322 -0.13 6.29 -20.95
N SER A 323 -0.08 5.51 -19.87
CA SER A 323 -0.45 4.10 -19.85
C SER A 323 -1.10 3.76 -18.52
N PHE A 324 -2.00 2.78 -18.53
CA PHE A 324 -2.71 2.32 -17.35
C PHE A 324 -3.20 0.90 -17.58
N SER A 325 -2.89 0.00 -16.64
CA SER A 325 -3.29 -1.40 -16.66
C SER A 325 -3.51 -1.88 -15.24
N ALA A 326 -4.44 -2.82 -15.05
CA ALA A 326 -4.66 -3.50 -13.78
C ALA A 326 -4.18 -4.95 -13.91
N TYR A 327 -3.36 -5.38 -12.96
CA TYR A 327 -2.78 -6.71 -12.89
C TYR A 327 -3.25 -7.41 -11.61
N SER A 328 -3.35 -8.73 -11.65
CA SER A 328 -3.53 -9.54 -10.45
C SER A 328 -2.27 -9.44 -9.57
N SER A 329 -2.47 -9.48 -8.26
CA SER A 329 -1.37 -9.33 -7.29
C SER A 329 -0.50 -10.59 -7.17
N SER A 330 -1.00 -11.76 -7.55
CA SER A 330 -0.35 -13.05 -7.30
C SER A 330 0.54 -13.54 -8.44
N ASN A 331 0.16 -13.29 -9.70
CA ASN A 331 0.82 -13.85 -10.88
C ASN A 331 1.26 -12.80 -11.92
N ASP A 332 1.07 -11.50 -11.65
CA ASP A 332 1.40 -10.41 -12.57
C ASP A 332 0.67 -10.47 -13.94
N ASP A 333 -0.38 -11.29 -14.06
CA ASP A 333 -1.27 -11.35 -15.23
C ASP A 333 -2.33 -10.24 -15.18
N PHE A 334 -3.04 -10.02 -16.28
CA PHE A 334 -4.14 -9.04 -16.28
C PHE A 334 -5.23 -9.44 -15.29
N ALA A 335 -5.70 -8.46 -14.52
CA ALA A 335 -6.71 -8.70 -13.49
C ALA A 335 -8.04 -9.16 -14.11
N TYR A 336 -8.63 -10.19 -13.51
CA TYR A 336 -9.89 -10.78 -13.94
C TYR A 336 -11.10 -10.09 -13.31
N GLY A 337 -12.22 -10.03 -14.03
CA GLY A 337 -13.49 -9.51 -13.51
C GLY A 337 -13.60 -7.98 -13.42
N LEU A 338 -12.68 -7.23 -14.04
CA LEU A 338 -12.70 -5.77 -14.12
C LEU A 338 -13.30 -5.26 -15.43
N PHE A 339 -14.23 -4.31 -15.35
CA PHE A 339 -14.85 -3.66 -16.50
C PHE A 339 -14.50 -2.18 -16.52
N GLN A 340 -13.73 -1.75 -17.52
CA GLN A 340 -13.39 -0.34 -17.68
C GLN A 340 -14.58 0.44 -18.26
N SER A 341 -15.02 1.47 -17.56
CA SER A 341 -16.24 2.21 -17.91
C SER A 341 -15.98 3.62 -18.45
N ARG A 342 -14.89 4.26 -18.04
CA ARG A 342 -14.54 5.61 -18.48
C ARG A 342 -13.04 5.81 -18.60
N GLN A 343 -12.64 6.51 -19.66
CA GLN A 343 -11.25 6.86 -19.94
C GLN A 343 -11.16 8.30 -20.44
N ASP A 344 -10.27 9.08 -19.82
CA ASP A 344 -9.88 10.42 -20.26
C ASP A 344 -8.38 10.65 -20.01
N ALA A 345 -7.74 11.68 -20.54
CA ALA A 345 -6.30 11.92 -20.38
C ALA A 345 -5.82 11.93 -18.92
N GLN A 346 -6.68 12.24 -17.95
CA GLN A 346 -6.34 12.34 -16.52
C GLN A 346 -7.18 11.43 -15.61
N ASN A 347 -8.09 10.64 -16.18
CA ASN A 347 -9.02 9.81 -15.39
C ASN A 347 -9.16 8.40 -15.97
N ARG A 348 -9.24 7.40 -15.10
CA ARG A 348 -9.60 6.01 -15.41
C ARG A 348 -10.62 5.56 -14.38
N ALA A 349 -11.73 4.98 -14.83
CA ALA A 349 -12.69 4.36 -13.93
C ALA A 349 -13.01 2.94 -14.38
N PHE A 350 -13.13 2.04 -13.42
CA PHE A 350 -13.50 0.65 -13.66
C PHE A 350 -14.36 0.10 -12.53
N TYR A 351 -15.09 -0.96 -12.83
CA TYR A 351 -16.05 -1.60 -11.96
C TYR A 351 -15.76 -3.09 -11.85
N ALA A 352 -15.81 -3.63 -10.64
CA ALA A 352 -15.63 -5.04 -10.36
C ALA A 352 -16.89 -5.56 -9.66
N HIS A 353 -17.55 -6.53 -10.27
CA HIS A 353 -18.80 -7.11 -9.75
C HIS A 353 -18.92 -8.61 -10.02
N ASN A 354 -18.00 -9.20 -10.81
CA ASN A 354 -17.99 -10.63 -11.09
C ASN A 354 -17.61 -11.40 -9.81
N PRO A 355 -18.36 -12.43 -9.37
CA PRO A 355 -18.01 -13.26 -8.21
C PRO A 355 -16.57 -13.77 -8.23
N ASP A 356 -16.08 -14.19 -9.40
CA ASP A 356 -14.75 -14.82 -9.55
C ASP A 356 -13.61 -13.81 -9.76
N ARG A 357 -13.85 -12.51 -9.51
CA ARG A 357 -12.83 -11.45 -9.66
C ARG A 357 -11.69 -11.63 -8.68
N ASP A 358 -10.50 -11.18 -9.06
CA ASP A 358 -9.33 -11.18 -8.17
C ASP A 358 -9.63 -10.40 -6.88
N TYR A 359 -9.18 -10.91 -5.73
CA TYR A 359 -9.35 -10.22 -4.46
C TYR A 359 -8.61 -8.88 -4.43
N ARG A 360 -7.37 -8.88 -4.91
CA ARG A 360 -6.43 -7.75 -4.88
C ARG A 360 -5.80 -7.54 -6.25
N ILE A 361 -5.65 -6.28 -6.62
CA ILE A 361 -5.07 -5.87 -7.90
C ILE A 361 -3.97 -4.84 -7.71
N VAL A 362 -3.03 -4.83 -8.65
CA VAL A 362 -1.98 -3.83 -8.78
C VAL A 362 -2.26 -2.99 -10.02
N LEU A 363 -2.61 -1.72 -9.81
CA LEU A 363 -2.65 -0.72 -10.86
C LEU A 363 -1.23 -0.34 -11.23
N ARG A 364 -0.83 -0.59 -12.47
CA ARG A 364 0.43 -0.09 -13.05
C ARG A 364 0.10 1.03 -14.03
N PHE A 365 0.69 2.20 -13.81
CA PHE A 365 0.42 3.38 -14.63
C PHE A 365 1.71 4.09 -14.97
N ARG A 366 1.65 4.90 -16.04
CA ARG A 366 2.72 5.82 -16.39
C ARG A 366 2.16 7.21 -16.59
N LEU A 367 2.80 8.17 -15.94
CA LEU A 367 2.49 9.58 -16.03
C LEU A 367 3.45 10.27 -16.99
N ALA A 368 2.94 11.23 -17.74
CA ALA A 368 3.72 12.06 -18.64
C ALA A 368 3.14 13.48 -18.63
N LEU A 369 3.96 14.48 -18.99
CA LEU A 369 3.45 15.81 -19.26
C LEU A 369 2.48 15.77 -20.46
N LEU A 370 1.58 16.75 -20.53
CA LEU A 370 0.77 16.98 -21.72
C LEU A 370 1.66 17.14 -22.95
N ARG A 371 1.25 16.57 -24.09
CA ARG A 371 2.05 16.59 -25.33
C ARG A 371 2.48 18.01 -25.71
N ARG A 372 1.59 18.99 -25.58
CA ARG A 372 1.85 20.41 -25.86
C ARG A 372 2.99 21.00 -25.01
N LEU A 373 3.12 20.56 -23.75
CA LEU A 373 4.18 21.03 -22.84
C LEU A 373 5.52 20.34 -23.11
N GLN A 374 5.50 19.13 -23.68
CA GLN A 374 6.70 18.42 -24.07
C GLN A 374 7.32 18.99 -25.35
N LEU A 375 6.49 19.47 -26.30
CA LEU A 375 6.97 19.98 -27.58
C LEU A 375 7.98 21.13 -27.42
N VAL A 376 7.70 22.11 -26.56
CA VAL A 376 8.54 23.31 -26.44
C VAL A 376 9.98 22.96 -26.03
N PRO A 377 10.26 22.28 -24.90
CA PRO A 377 11.63 21.91 -24.54
C PRO A 377 12.36 21.09 -25.62
N TYR A 378 11.69 20.14 -26.27
CA TYR A 378 12.31 19.33 -27.31
C TYR A 378 12.60 20.12 -28.59
N SER A 379 11.70 21.05 -28.98
CA SER A 379 11.96 21.97 -30.09
C SER A 379 13.14 22.88 -29.80
N VAL A 380 13.27 23.38 -28.57
CA VAL A 380 14.43 24.19 -28.15
C VAL A 380 15.71 23.38 -28.20
N ALA A 381 15.71 22.17 -27.65
CA ALA A 381 16.87 21.28 -27.72
C ALA A 381 17.27 20.95 -29.17
N ALA A 382 16.30 20.72 -30.05
CA ALA A 382 16.55 20.48 -31.47
C ALA A 382 17.16 21.72 -32.15
N LEU A 383 16.65 22.93 -31.88
CA LEU A 383 17.22 24.17 -32.40
C LEU A 383 18.65 24.41 -31.92
N LEU A 384 18.92 24.16 -30.63
CA LEU A 384 20.29 24.22 -30.08
C LEU A 384 21.22 23.21 -30.75
N GLY A 385 20.74 21.99 -31.00
CA GLY A 385 21.49 20.95 -31.72
C GLY A 385 21.81 21.34 -33.16
N LEU A 386 20.82 21.86 -33.89
CA LEU A 386 21.00 22.35 -35.26
C LEU A 386 21.96 23.54 -35.32
N LEU A 387 21.87 24.47 -34.35
CA LEU A 387 22.81 25.58 -34.26
C LEU A 387 24.22 25.09 -33.95
N THR A 388 24.37 24.10 -33.06
CA THR A 388 25.66 23.49 -32.78
C THR A 388 26.27 22.90 -34.06
N LEU A 389 25.48 22.16 -34.84
CA LEU A 389 25.91 21.61 -36.12
C LEU A 389 26.30 22.72 -37.11
N ALA A 390 25.52 23.80 -37.20
CA ALA A 390 25.80 24.93 -38.08
C ALA A 390 27.14 25.60 -37.73
N LEU A 391 27.45 25.78 -36.44
CA LEU A 391 28.74 26.32 -36.00
C LEU A 391 29.92 25.45 -36.44
N TRP A 392 29.77 24.13 -36.39
CA TRP A 392 30.80 23.20 -36.84
C TRP A 392 30.98 23.15 -38.36
N LEU A 393 29.93 23.48 -39.13
CA LEU A 393 29.99 23.53 -40.59
C LEU A 393 30.56 24.85 -41.11
N ASP A 394 30.19 25.98 -40.50
CA ASP A 394 30.60 27.31 -40.93
C ASP A 394 31.95 27.72 -40.33
N THR A 395 32.32 27.17 -39.16
CA THR A 395 33.57 27.45 -38.44
C THR A 395 33.87 28.96 -38.32
N PRO A 396 32.98 29.75 -37.70
CA PRO A 396 33.09 31.20 -37.70
C PRO A 396 34.37 31.68 -37.00
N GLU A 397 35.12 32.56 -37.67
CA GLU A 397 36.39 33.12 -37.17
C GLU A 397 36.22 34.46 -36.43
N THR A 398 35.05 35.10 -36.55
CA THR A 398 34.78 36.44 -35.97
C THR A 398 33.75 36.39 -34.84
N LEU A 399 33.86 37.33 -33.89
CA LEU A 399 32.93 37.48 -32.75
C LEU A 399 31.47 37.72 -33.20
N GLU A 400 31.26 38.39 -34.34
CA GLU A 400 29.92 38.61 -34.89
C GLU A 400 29.24 37.30 -35.31
N GLY A 401 30.00 36.32 -35.80
CA GLY A 401 29.48 34.99 -36.14
C GLY A 401 28.97 34.21 -34.92
N PHE A 402 29.55 34.46 -33.74
CA PHE A 402 29.10 33.85 -32.48
C PHE A 402 27.90 34.56 -31.84
N ALA A 403 27.53 35.77 -32.29
CA ALA A 403 26.35 36.49 -31.77
C ALA A 403 25.04 35.71 -32.00
N LEU A 404 25.01 34.84 -33.02
CA LEU A 404 23.88 33.97 -33.36
C LEU A 404 23.55 32.93 -32.26
N VAL A 405 24.48 32.71 -31.33
CA VAL A 405 24.32 31.80 -30.17
C VAL A 405 23.45 32.41 -29.06
N VAL A 406 23.43 33.74 -28.94
CA VAL A 406 22.80 34.45 -27.80
C VAL A 406 21.29 34.23 -27.76
N GLY A 407 20.61 34.33 -28.91
CA GLY A 407 19.14 34.18 -28.99
C GLY A 407 18.65 32.80 -28.54
N PRO A 408 19.12 31.70 -29.15
CA PRO A 408 18.74 30.35 -28.74
C PRO A 408 19.14 30.02 -27.30
N SER A 409 20.27 30.52 -26.82
CA SER A 409 20.72 30.34 -25.43
C SER A 409 19.78 31.06 -24.44
N ALA A 410 19.34 32.28 -24.76
CA ALA A 410 18.38 33.01 -23.94
C ALA A 410 17.00 32.31 -23.89
N LEU A 411 16.56 31.76 -25.03
CA LEU A 411 15.32 30.98 -25.10
C LEU A 411 15.45 29.68 -24.28
N ALA A 412 16.57 28.98 -24.38
CA ALA A 412 16.87 27.80 -23.56
C ALA A 412 16.88 28.13 -22.06
N ALA A 413 17.52 29.24 -21.67
CA ALA A 413 17.50 29.73 -20.29
C ALA A 413 16.07 30.03 -19.82
N SER A 414 15.24 30.67 -20.65
CA SER A 414 13.83 30.93 -20.33
C SER A 414 13.05 29.63 -20.13
N VAL A 415 13.29 28.60 -20.94
CA VAL A 415 12.67 27.29 -20.73
C VAL A 415 13.18 26.70 -19.42
N LEU A 416 14.48 26.63 -19.16
CA LEU A 416 15.02 26.05 -17.93
C LEU A 416 14.54 26.77 -16.65
N LEU A 417 14.31 28.08 -16.72
CA LEU A 417 13.81 28.89 -15.60
C LEU A 417 12.29 28.77 -15.38
N ALA A 418 11.53 28.28 -16.36
CA ALA A 418 10.08 28.15 -16.22
C ALA A 418 9.76 27.14 -15.10
N ARG A 419 9.21 27.61 -13.99
CA ARG A 419 8.88 26.77 -12.82
C ARG A 419 7.65 25.91 -13.08
N GLU A 420 7.73 24.64 -12.73
CA GLU A 420 6.54 23.79 -12.60
C GLU A 420 5.89 24.06 -11.23
N PRO A 421 4.55 24.23 -11.17
CA PRO A 421 3.86 24.52 -9.91
C PRO A 421 3.77 23.30 -8.99
N SER A 422 3.97 22.08 -9.50
CA SER A 422 3.81 20.83 -8.76
C SER A 422 5.13 20.04 -8.68
N THR A 423 5.26 19.23 -7.62
CA THR A 423 6.38 18.30 -7.46
C THR A 423 6.36 17.20 -8.53
N LEU A 424 5.16 16.75 -8.91
CA LEU A 424 4.93 15.75 -9.96
C LEU A 424 5.41 16.25 -11.33
N GLY A 425 4.95 17.44 -11.73
CA GLY A 425 5.35 18.10 -12.97
C GLY A 425 6.86 18.32 -13.03
N SER A 426 7.45 18.82 -11.93
CA SER A 426 8.90 19.02 -11.84
C SER A 426 9.69 17.72 -12.05
N ARG A 427 9.24 16.60 -11.47
CA ARG A 427 9.91 15.30 -11.63
C ARG A 427 9.75 14.74 -13.04
N LEU A 428 8.57 14.89 -13.65
CA LEU A 428 8.33 14.44 -15.02
C LEU A 428 9.14 15.27 -16.04
N ARG A 429 9.36 16.55 -15.74
CA ARG A 429 10.09 17.46 -16.61
C ARG A 429 11.60 17.23 -16.59
N THR A 430 12.15 16.58 -15.57
CA THR A 430 13.60 16.33 -15.42
C THR A 430 14.24 15.80 -16.71
N ALA A 431 13.59 14.86 -17.40
CA ALA A 431 14.12 14.34 -18.67
C ALA A 431 14.29 15.43 -19.75
N SER A 432 13.26 16.25 -19.95
CA SER A 432 13.31 17.34 -20.94
C SER A 432 14.27 18.45 -20.53
N THR A 433 14.34 18.78 -19.23
CA THR A 433 15.31 19.74 -18.68
C THR A 433 16.73 19.26 -18.91
N THR A 434 17.03 17.98 -18.63
CA THR A 434 18.35 17.40 -18.88
C THR A 434 18.73 17.46 -20.35
N VAL A 435 17.81 17.16 -21.27
CA VAL A 435 18.08 17.24 -22.72
C VAL A 435 18.41 18.69 -23.13
N VAL A 436 17.62 19.68 -22.70
CA VAL A 436 17.87 21.09 -22.99
C VAL A 436 19.22 21.54 -22.40
N THR A 437 19.53 21.16 -21.16
CA THR A 437 20.80 21.50 -20.51
C THR A 437 21.99 20.89 -21.26
N LEU A 438 21.91 19.61 -21.67
CA LEU A 438 22.97 18.96 -22.43
C LEU A 438 23.16 19.61 -23.80
N SER A 439 22.08 19.93 -24.51
CA SER A 439 22.15 20.65 -25.79
C SER A 439 22.77 22.04 -25.64
N LEU A 440 22.44 22.76 -24.55
CA LEU A 440 23.02 24.07 -24.26
C LEU A 440 24.52 23.97 -23.92
N LEU A 441 24.92 23.00 -23.12
CA LEU A 441 26.34 22.74 -22.80
C LEU A 441 27.14 22.34 -24.04
N ALA A 442 26.56 21.52 -24.92
CA ALA A 442 27.19 21.15 -26.19
C ALA A 442 27.41 22.36 -27.10
N LEU A 443 26.41 23.25 -27.19
CA LEU A 443 26.50 24.49 -27.94
C LEU A 443 27.59 25.42 -27.38
N LEU A 444 27.58 25.65 -26.06
CA LEU A 444 28.57 26.49 -25.38
C LEU A 444 29.98 25.93 -25.49
N GLY A 445 30.13 24.61 -25.31
CA GLY A 445 31.42 23.92 -25.45
C GLY A 445 31.96 24.03 -26.87
N SER A 446 31.11 23.82 -27.88
CA SER A 446 31.48 23.96 -29.29
C SER A 446 31.87 25.38 -29.64
N ALA A 447 31.09 26.38 -29.20
CA ALA A 447 31.39 27.79 -29.43
C ALA A 447 32.72 28.20 -28.79
N THR A 448 32.96 27.80 -27.54
CA THR A 448 34.20 28.09 -26.81
C THR A 448 35.41 27.43 -27.49
N TYR A 449 35.26 26.17 -27.91
CA TYR A 449 36.32 25.44 -28.58
C TYR A 449 36.69 26.06 -29.93
N LEU A 450 35.70 26.35 -30.78
CA LEU A 450 35.91 26.95 -32.10
C LEU A 450 36.52 28.35 -31.99
N TYR A 451 36.05 29.17 -31.05
CA TYR A 451 36.63 30.49 -30.79
C TYR A 451 38.10 30.39 -30.31
N GLY A 452 38.39 29.51 -29.34
CA GLY A 452 39.74 29.31 -28.83
C GLY A 452 40.70 28.74 -29.89
N PHE A 453 40.23 27.80 -30.72
CA PHE A 453 41.00 27.25 -31.83
C PHE A 453 41.25 28.29 -32.93
N GLY A 454 40.23 29.08 -33.31
CA GLY A 454 40.37 30.17 -34.27
C GLY A 454 41.38 31.23 -33.81
N LEU A 455 41.38 31.59 -32.53
CA LEU A 455 42.39 32.47 -31.94
C LEU A 455 43.80 31.87 -32.00
N PHE A 456 43.96 30.58 -31.73
CA PHE A 456 45.25 29.90 -31.79
C PHE A 456 45.82 29.84 -33.20
N VAL A 457 44.98 29.54 -34.20
CA VAL A 457 45.36 29.53 -35.62
C VAL A 457 45.67 30.95 -36.12
N SER A 458 44.93 31.96 -35.67
CA SER A 458 45.20 33.36 -36.03
C SER A 458 46.47 33.92 -35.36
N SER A 459 46.90 33.37 -34.23
CA SER A 459 48.13 33.79 -33.52
C SER A 459 49.39 33.10 -34.05
N THR A 460 49.25 32.06 -34.88
CA THR A 460 50.37 31.28 -35.46
C THR A 460 50.62 31.59 -36.94
N LYS A 461 49.79 32.43 -37.55
CA LYS A 461 50.07 33.14 -38.79
C LYS A 461 50.59 34.54 -38.47
#